data_AF-A0A3M0XNG3-F1
#
_entry.id   AF-A0A3M0XNG3-F1
#
_cell.length_a   1.000
_cell.length_b   1.000
_cell.length_c   1.000
_cell.angle_alpha   90.00
_cell.angle_beta   90.00
_cell.angle_gamma   90.00
#
_symmetry.space_group_name_H-M   'P 1'
#
loop_
_entity.id
_entity.type
_entity.pdbx_description
1 polymer ?
#
loop_
_entity_poly.entity_id
_entity_poly.type
_entity_poly.pdbx_seq_one_letter_code
_entity_poly.pdbx_strand_id
1 'polypeptide(L)'
;MSKKKSSAFGETVRTVIYAVLIALVIRVFAYEPFNIPSGSMIPTLLVGDYLFVSKFSYGYSRYSLPWGLPLFEGRIWASPPQRGDVVVF
;
A
#
# COMPACT_ATOMS: atom_id res chain seq x y z
N MET A 1 8.19 34.93 -30.90
CA MET A 1 7.26 33.89 -30.41
C MET A 1 7.96 33.01 -29.37
N SER A 2 7.76 33.21 -28.07
CA SER A 2 8.23 32.26 -27.04
C SER A 2 7.61 32.55 -25.66
N LYS A 3 6.37 32.08 -25.43
CA LYS A 3 5.74 32.02 -24.09
C LYS A 3 4.69 30.89 -24.06
N LYS A 4 5.11 29.63 -24.11
CA LYS A 4 4.25 28.45 -23.85
C LYS A 4 4.94 27.28 -23.14
N LYS A 5 6.18 27.42 -22.67
CA LYS A 5 6.90 26.32 -21.97
C LYS A 5 6.54 26.19 -20.49
N SER A 6 6.15 27.27 -19.80
CA SER A 6 5.83 27.20 -18.36
C SER A 6 4.53 26.45 -18.07
N SER A 7 3.51 26.59 -18.93
CA SER A 7 2.24 25.85 -18.80
C SER A 7 2.46 24.34 -18.91
N ALA A 8 3.20 23.91 -19.95
CA ALA A 8 3.45 22.49 -20.19
C ALA A 8 4.23 21.81 -19.04
N PHE A 9 5.23 22.49 -18.48
CA PHE A 9 5.96 21.97 -17.32
C PHE A 9 5.09 21.95 -16.06
N GLY A 10 4.31 23.01 -15.79
CA GLY A 10 3.42 23.07 -14.64
C GLY A 10 2.29 22.02 -14.68
N GLU A 11 1.71 21.79 -15.86
CA GLU A 11 0.69 20.74 -16.08
C GLU A 11 1.26 19.35 -15.85
N THR A 12 2.48 19.08 -16.34
CA THR A 12 3.15 17.78 -16.13
C THR A 12 3.42 17.54 -14.65
N VAL A 13 3.96 18.52 -13.94
CA VAL A 13 4.23 18.43 -12.48
C VAL A 13 2.92 18.18 -11.72
N ARG A 14 1.85 18.90 -12.07
CA ARG A 14 0.55 18.73 -11.42
C ARG A 14 -0.02 17.32 -11.64
N THR A 15 0.08 16.79 -12.84
CA THR A 15 -0.32 15.41 -13.16
C THR A 15 0.48 14.39 -12.36
N VAL A 16 1.80 14.55 -12.28
CA VAL A 16 2.66 13.65 -11.48
C VAL A 16 2.29 13.69 -10.01
N ILE A 17 2.02 14.88 -9.45
CA ILE A 17 1.58 15.02 -8.05
C ILE A 17 0.28 14.25 -7.81
N TYR A 18 -0.73 14.41 -8.68
CA TYR A 18 -1.97 13.66 -8.54
C TYR A 18 -1.76 12.15 -8.67
N ALA A 19 -0.93 11.70 -9.61
CA ALA A 19 -0.61 10.28 -9.77
C ALA A 19 0.06 9.70 -8.51
N VAL A 20 1.02 10.42 -7.92
CA VAL A 20 1.70 10.01 -6.68
C VAL A 20 0.72 9.99 -5.50
N LEU A 21 -0.15 11.00 -5.37
CA LEU A 21 -1.16 11.04 -4.31
C LEU A 21 -2.11 9.85 -4.39
N ILE A 22 -2.61 9.54 -5.59
CA ILE A 22 -3.48 8.37 -5.82
C ILE A 22 -2.72 7.08 -5.48
N ALA A 23 -1.47 6.94 -5.94
CA ALA A 23 -0.65 5.77 -5.66
C ALA A 23 -0.40 5.59 -4.15
N LEU A 24 -0.16 6.67 -3.41
CA LEU A 24 0.00 6.64 -1.96
C LEU A 24 -1.29 6.21 -1.25
N VAL A 25 -2.44 6.75 -1.67
CA VAL A 25 -3.75 6.36 -1.10
C VAL A 25 -3.99 4.85 -1.33
N ILE A 26 -3.78 4.37 -2.55
CA ILE A 26 -3.94 2.94 -2.86
C ILE A 26 -2.97 2.09 -2.03
N ARG A 27 -1.70 2.53 -1.91
CA ARG A 27 -0.68 1.80 -1.16
C ARG A 27 -0.99 1.71 0.34
N VAL A 28 -1.54 2.78 0.92
CA VAL A 28 -1.84 2.86 2.35
C VAL A 28 -3.12 2.10 2.70
N PHE A 29 -4.16 2.21 1.88
CA PHE A 29 -5.48 1.68 2.20
C PHE A 29 -5.82 0.36 1.50
N ALA A 30 -5.39 0.15 0.26
CA ALA A 30 -5.81 -1.00 -0.53
C ALA A 30 -4.78 -2.13 -0.52
N TYR A 31 -3.66 -1.96 -1.24
CA TYR A 31 -2.71 -3.04 -1.50
C TYR A 31 -1.26 -2.59 -1.31
N GLU A 32 -0.46 -3.39 -0.62
CA GLU A 32 0.98 -3.20 -0.52
C GLU A 32 1.74 -4.34 -1.21
N PRO A 33 2.72 -4.02 -2.08
CA PRO A 33 3.59 -5.04 -2.63
C PRO A 33 4.59 -5.54 -1.57
N PHE A 34 4.71 -6.87 -1.45
CA PHE A 34 5.68 -7.56 -0.61
C PHE A 34 6.54 -8.50 -1.46
N ASN A 35 7.78 -8.69 -1.03
CA ASN A 35 8.70 -9.69 -1.56
C ASN A 35 8.98 -10.72 -0.47
N ILE A 36 9.05 -12.00 -0.81
CA ILE A 36 9.38 -13.09 0.13
C ILE A 36 10.89 -13.34 0.15
N PRO A 37 11.61 -12.97 1.24
CA PRO A 37 13.06 -13.14 1.32
C PRO A 37 13.48 -14.52 1.84
N SER A 38 12.55 -15.31 2.40
CA SER A 38 12.85 -16.57 3.10
C SER A 38 11.92 -17.71 2.70
N GLY A 39 12.42 -18.94 2.78
CA GLY A 39 11.72 -20.15 2.36
C GLY A 39 10.82 -20.79 3.42
N SER A 40 10.36 -20.05 4.44
CA SER A 40 9.54 -20.62 5.53
C SER A 40 8.16 -21.11 5.06
N MET A 41 7.72 -20.64 3.90
CA MET A 41 6.40 -20.92 3.33
C MET A 41 6.45 -21.84 2.10
N ILE A 42 7.57 -22.52 1.87
CA ILE A 42 7.70 -23.54 0.82
C ILE A 42 6.78 -24.73 1.19
N PRO A 43 6.01 -25.31 0.24
CA PRO A 43 6.04 -25.07 -1.20
C PRO A 43 5.07 -24.00 -1.73
N THR A 44 4.27 -23.36 -0.88
CA THR A 44 3.21 -22.43 -1.30
C THR A 44 3.76 -21.10 -1.83
N LEU A 45 4.76 -20.53 -1.15
CA LEU A 45 5.46 -19.32 -1.59
C LEU A 45 6.95 -19.58 -1.69
N LEU A 46 7.54 -19.16 -2.80
CA LEU A 46 8.96 -19.34 -3.08
C LEU A 46 9.75 -18.07 -2.76
N VAL A 47 11.04 -18.25 -2.50
CA VAL A 47 11.97 -17.12 -2.30
C VAL A 47 12.07 -16.32 -3.59
N GLY A 48 11.79 -15.02 -3.51
CA GLY A 48 11.77 -14.12 -4.65
C GLY A 48 10.38 -13.81 -5.22
N ASP A 49 9.32 -14.47 -4.73
CA ASP A 49 7.95 -14.15 -5.14
C ASP A 49 7.55 -12.73 -4.71
N TYR A 50 6.78 -12.07 -5.59
CA TYR A 50 6.16 -10.77 -5.34
C TYR A 50 4.65 -10.94 -5.22
N LEU A 51 4.08 -10.38 -4.14
CA LEU A 51 2.67 -10.51 -3.83
C LEU A 51 2.07 -9.16 -3.42
N PHE A 52 0.81 -8.96 -3.79
CA PHE A 52 0.02 -7.82 -3.34
C PHE A 52 -0.82 -8.22 -2.12
N VAL A 53 -0.49 -7.63 -0.97
CA VAL A 53 -1.22 -7.87 0.29
C VAL A 53 -2.34 -6.86 0.42
N SER A 54 -3.57 -7.32 0.63
CA SER A 54 -4.71 -6.46 0.96
C SER A 54 -4.61 -5.95 2.40
N LYS A 55 -4.60 -4.63 2.61
CA LYS A 55 -4.54 -4.03 3.96
C LYS A 55 -5.89 -3.83 4.64
N PHE A 56 -6.98 -3.84 3.88
CA PHE A 56 -8.33 -3.60 4.40
C PHE A 56 -9.04 -4.86 4.91
N SER A 57 -8.63 -6.06 4.46
CA SER A 57 -9.34 -7.33 4.71
C SER A 57 -9.47 -7.68 6.19
N TYR A 58 -8.51 -7.27 7.02
CA TYR A 58 -8.52 -7.52 8.46
C TYR A 58 -8.69 -6.24 9.28
N GLY A 59 -9.16 -5.16 8.66
CA GLY A 59 -9.34 -3.87 9.32
C GLY A 59 -8.05 -3.06 9.46
N TYR A 60 -8.21 -1.80 9.85
CA TYR A 60 -7.09 -0.88 10.00
C TYR A 60 -6.67 -0.76 11.46
N SER A 61 -5.36 -0.72 11.71
CA SER A 61 -4.75 -0.43 13.01
C SER A 61 -3.95 0.88 12.92
N ARG A 62 -3.48 1.41 14.05
CA ARG A 62 -2.58 2.58 14.08
C ARG A 62 -1.37 2.44 13.15
N TYR A 63 -0.92 1.20 12.93
CA TYR A 63 0.21 0.84 12.06
C TYR A 63 -0.13 0.74 10.57
N SER A 64 -1.41 0.85 10.19
CA SER A 64 -1.81 0.88 8.79
C SER A 64 -1.42 2.18 8.10
N LEU A 65 -1.24 3.27 8.87
CA LEU A 65 -0.78 4.55 8.37
C LEU A 65 0.73 4.69 8.49
N PRO A 66 1.37 5.41 7.55
CA PRO A 66 2.75 5.84 7.69
C PRO A 66 2.97 6.54 9.05
N TRP A 67 4.09 6.25 9.70
CA TRP A 67 4.48 6.80 11.01
C TRP A 67 3.60 6.42 12.21
N GLY A 68 2.66 5.48 12.07
CA GLY A 68 1.95 4.95 13.23
C GLY A 68 1.07 6.00 13.94
N LEU A 69 0.46 6.90 13.18
CA LEU A 69 -0.33 8.01 13.72
C LEU A 69 -1.42 7.49 14.68
N PRO A 70 -1.52 8.03 15.91
CA PRO A 70 -2.49 7.59 16.92
C PRO A 70 -3.89 8.17 16.64
N LEU A 71 -4.45 7.89 15.46
CA LEU A 71 -5.74 8.42 15.04
C LEU A 71 -6.92 7.64 15.64
N PHE A 72 -6.71 6.39 16.03
CA PHE A 72 -7.73 5.52 16.58
C PHE A 72 -7.11 4.47 17.51
N GLU A 73 -7.85 4.12 18.55
CA GLU A 73 -7.48 3.04 19.48
C GLU A 73 -8.10 1.72 19.01
N GLY A 74 -7.28 0.67 18.96
CA GLY A 74 -7.71 -0.66 18.52
C GLY A 74 -7.66 -0.86 16.99
N ARG A 75 -8.58 -1.68 16.48
CA ARG A 75 -8.66 -2.08 15.06
C ARG A 75 -10.07 -1.87 14.55
N ILE A 76 -10.22 -0.96 13.59
CA ILE A 76 -11.52 -0.65 12.96
C ILE A 76 -11.83 -1.67 11.86
N TRP A 77 -13.09 -2.11 11.78
CA TRP A 77 -13.55 -3.17 10.86
C TRP A 77 -12.72 -4.46 10.92
N ALA A 78 -12.29 -4.83 12.14
CA ALA A 78 -11.54 -6.05 12.36
C ALA A 78 -12.36 -7.29 11.97
N SER A 79 -11.83 -8.08 11.04
CA SER A 79 -12.30 -9.43 10.79
C SER A 79 -11.22 -10.41 11.26
N PRO A 80 -11.59 -11.52 11.91
CA PRO A 80 -10.62 -12.54 12.28
C PRO A 80 -10.10 -13.26 11.01
N PRO A 81 -8.81 -13.63 10.95
CA PRO A 81 -8.30 -14.44 9.86
C PRO A 81 -8.91 -15.83 9.87
N GLN A 82 -9.15 -16.38 8.69
CA GLN A 82 -9.68 -17.72 8.50
C GLN A 82 -8.53 -18.73 8.32
N ARG A 83 -8.81 -20.01 8.54
CA ARG A 83 -7.80 -21.05 8.31
C ARG A 83 -7.45 -21.09 6.83
N GLY A 84 -6.16 -21.05 6.53
CA GLY A 84 -5.63 -21.00 5.17
C GLY A 84 -5.24 -19.58 4.71
N ASP A 85 -5.61 -18.54 5.47
CA ASP A 85 -5.18 -17.18 5.16
C ASP A 85 -3.69 -16.99 5.44
N VAL A 86 -3.01 -16.29 4.53
CA VAL A 86 -1.63 -15.84 4.71
C VAL A 86 -1.67 -14.40 5.20
N VAL A 87 -1.26 -14.19 6.44
CA VAL A 87 -1.31 -12.88 7.10
C VAL A 87 0.10 -12.33 7.27
N VAL A 88 0.29 -11.07 6.89
CA VAL A 88 1.51 -10.31 7.12
C VAL A 88 1.26 -9.35 8.29
N PHE A 89 2.16 -9.33 9.26
CA PHE A 89 2.06 -8.53 10.50
C PHE A 89 3.28 -7.63 10.71
#